data_AF-A0A0N4SVS2-F1
#
_entry.id   AF-A0A0N4SVS2-F1
#
_cell.length_a   1.000
_cell.length_b   1.000
_cell.length_c   1.000
_cell.angle_alpha   90.00
_cell.angle_beta   90.00
_cell.angle_gamma   90.00
#
_symmetry.space_group_name_H-M   'P 1'
#
loop_
_entity.id
_entity.type
_entity.pdbx_description
1 polymer ?
#
loop_
_entity_poly.entity_id
_entity_poly.type
_entity_poly.pdbx_seq_one_letter_code
_entity_poly.pdbx_strand_id
1 'polypeptide(L)'
;MSMCMFRVGGYVDTRNEAVVISGRKLAQQIKQEVQQEVEEWVASGNKRPHLSVILVGDNPASHSYVLNKTRAAAEVGINSETIVKPASVSEEELLNS
;
A
#
# COMPACT_ATOMS: atom_id res chain seq x y z
N MET A 1 -50.08 -40.21 -26.55
CA MET A 1 -50.08 -39.31 -25.37
C MET A 1 -48.66 -39.27 -24.85
N SER A 2 -47.96 -38.17 -25.08
CA SER A 2 -47.66 -37.14 -24.04
C SER A 2 -46.55 -37.64 -23.11
N MET A 3 -45.38 -37.02 -22.96
CA MET A 3 -45.08 -35.60 -23.02
C MET A 3 -43.56 -35.46 -23.26
N CYS A 4 -43.16 -34.76 -24.31
CA CYS A 4 -41.79 -34.30 -24.47
C CYS A 4 -41.56 -33.21 -23.41
N MET A 5 -40.87 -33.53 -22.33
CA MET A 5 -40.58 -32.59 -21.26
C MET A 5 -39.40 -31.71 -21.69
N PHE A 6 -39.72 -30.58 -22.32
CA PHE A 6 -38.79 -29.49 -22.56
C PHE A 6 -38.21 -29.05 -21.21
N ARG A 7 -36.96 -29.41 -20.97
CA ARG A 7 -36.18 -28.92 -19.84
C ARG A 7 -35.86 -27.46 -20.15
N VAL A 8 -36.65 -26.55 -19.57
CA VAL A 8 -36.44 -25.11 -19.63
C VAL A 8 -35.00 -24.85 -19.19
N GLY A 9 -34.21 -24.28 -20.11
CA GLY A 9 -32.85 -23.87 -19.83
C GLY A 9 -32.83 -22.98 -18.59
N GLY A 10 -31.95 -23.31 -17.66
CA GLY A 10 -31.69 -22.45 -16.51
C GLY A 10 -31.29 -21.08 -17.03
N TYR A 11 -32.14 -20.09 -16.76
CA TYR A 11 -31.79 -18.69 -16.89
C TYR A 11 -30.66 -18.44 -15.90
N VAL A 12 -29.43 -18.33 -16.41
CA VAL A 12 -28.30 -17.83 -15.63
C VAL A 12 -28.58 -16.34 -15.47
N ASP A 13 -29.18 -15.98 -14.35
CA ASP A 13 -29.27 -14.59 -13.90
C ASP A 13 -27.83 -14.10 -13.70
N THR A 14 -27.22 -13.53 -14.75
CA THR A 14 -26.04 -12.69 -14.62
C THR A 14 -26.45 -11.45 -13.85
N ARG A 15 -26.57 -11.60 -12.53
CA ARG A 15 -26.54 -10.47 -11.62
C ARG A 15 -25.22 -9.78 -11.89
N ASN A 16 -25.31 -8.52 -12.31
CA ASN A 16 -24.18 -7.63 -12.44
C ASN A 16 -23.68 -7.30 -11.03
N GLU A 17 -23.07 -8.28 -10.36
CA GLU A 17 -22.51 -8.14 -9.02
C GLU A 17 -21.19 -7.39 -9.12
N ALA A 18 -21.06 -6.33 -8.32
CA ALA A 18 -19.84 -5.56 -8.26
C ALA A 18 -18.69 -6.44 -7.75
N VAL A 19 -17.65 -6.61 -8.55
CA VAL A 19 -16.44 -7.31 -8.14
C VAL A 19 -15.67 -6.43 -7.16
N VAL A 20 -15.56 -6.87 -5.90
CA VAL A 20 -14.77 -6.16 -4.89
C VAL A 20 -13.29 -6.35 -5.16
N ILE A 21 -12.62 -5.27 -5.58
CA ILE A 21 -11.16 -5.26 -5.73
C ILE A 21 -10.52 -5.18 -4.33
N SER A 22 -9.84 -6.25 -3.93
CA SER A 22 -9.15 -6.28 -2.63
C SER A 22 -7.80 -5.59 -2.71
N GLY A 23 -7.76 -4.31 -2.33
CA GLY A 23 -6.52 -3.54 -2.23
C GLY A 23 -5.52 -4.13 -1.22
N ARG A 24 -6.00 -4.88 -0.21
CA ARG A 24 -5.12 -5.56 0.75
C ARG A 24 -4.32 -6.69 0.12
N LYS A 25 -4.98 -7.53 -0.69
CA LYS A 25 -4.31 -8.63 -1.41
C LYS A 25 -3.30 -8.07 -2.40
N LEU A 26 -3.71 -7.06 -3.17
CA LEU A 26 -2.83 -6.41 -4.14
C LEU A 26 -1.63 -5.74 -3.45
N ALA A 27 -1.84 -5.02 -2.35
CA ALA A 27 -0.75 -4.39 -1.61
C ALA A 27 0.24 -5.41 -1.05
N GLN A 28 -0.23 -6.59 -0.61
CA GLN A 28 0.65 -7.66 -0.16
C GLN A 28 1.51 -8.23 -1.30
N GLN A 29 0.93 -8.41 -2.48
CA GLN A 29 1.67 -8.85 -3.67
C GLN A 29 2.76 -7.85 -4.05
N ILE A 30 2.41 -6.56 -4.15
CA ILE A 30 3.37 -5.48 -4.46
C ILE A 30 4.51 -5.44 -3.43
N LYS A 31 4.21 -5.59 -2.14
CA LYS A 31 5.25 -5.60 -1.10
C LYS A 31 6.23 -6.76 -1.28
N GLN A 32 5.76 -7.93 -1.68
CA GLN A 32 6.63 -9.09 -1.93
C GLN A 32 7.55 -8.87 -3.13
N GLU A 33 7.02 -8.26 -4.20
CA GLU A 33 7.80 -7.89 -5.39
C GLU A 33 8.87 -6.86 -5.03
N VAL A 34 8.49 -5.77 -4.36
CA VAL A 34 9.43 -4.72 -3.94
C VAL A 34 10.50 -5.26 -2.99
N GLN A 35 10.15 -6.17 -2.08
CA GLN A 35 11.14 -6.77 -1.19
C GLN A 35 12.22 -7.50 -1.99
N GLN A 36 11.84 -8.30 -2.99
CA GLN A 36 12.81 -9.00 -3.84
C GLN A 36 13.69 -8.01 -4.60
N GLU A 37 13.11 -6.96 -5.18
CA GLU A 37 13.87 -5.92 -5.89
C GLU A 37 14.87 -5.21 -4.97
N VAL A 38 14.49 -4.91 -3.73
CA VAL A 38 15.39 -4.28 -2.74
C VAL A 38 16.54 -5.22 -2.37
N GLU A 39 16.28 -6.52 -2.24
CA GLU A 39 17.30 -7.53 -1.96
C GLU A 39 18.29 -7.65 -3.14
N GLU A 40 17.80 -7.75 -4.37
CA GLU A 40 18.61 -7.78 -5.60
C GLU A 40 19.44 -6.50 -5.78
N TRP A 41 18.82 -5.34 -5.49
CA TRP A 41 19.47 -4.03 -5.56
C TRP A 41 20.68 -3.95 -4.64
N VAL A 42 20.52 -4.38 -3.38
CA VAL A 42 21.61 -4.40 -2.38
C VAL A 42 22.65 -5.46 -2.73
N ALA A 43 22.23 -6.65 -3.19
CA ALA A 43 23.14 -7.70 -3.62
C ALA A 43 24.02 -7.26 -4.82
N SER A 44 23.51 -6.35 -5.65
CA SER A 44 24.25 -5.73 -6.75
C SER A 44 25.29 -4.68 -6.29
N GLY A 45 25.48 -4.52 -4.98
CA GLY A 45 26.46 -3.60 -4.39
C GLY A 45 25.94 -2.18 -4.16
N ASN A 46 24.66 -1.92 -4.42
CA ASN A 46 24.07 -0.60 -4.19
C ASN A 46 23.72 -0.39 -2.71
N LYS A 47 23.65 0.88 -2.30
CA LYS A 47 23.14 1.25 -0.98
C LYS A 47 21.66 0.92 -0.88
N ARG A 48 21.25 0.43 0.29
CA ARG A 48 19.85 0.20 0.63
C ARG A 48 19.04 1.50 0.49
N PRO A 49 17.85 1.48 -0.14
CA PRO A 49 17.01 2.66 -0.26
C PRO A 49 16.59 3.21 1.11
N HIS A 50 16.26 4.51 1.15
CA HIS A 50 15.91 5.22 2.37
C HIS A 50 14.63 6.05 2.19
N LEU A 51 13.72 5.99 3.15
CA LEU A 51 12.49 6.79 3.22
C LEU A 51 12.54 7.72 4.43
N SER A 52 12.67 9.03 4.19
CA SER A 52 12.51 10.05 5.23
C SER A 52 11.09 10.62 5.18
N VAL A 53 10.40 10.62 6.32
CA VAL A 53 9.05 11.17 6.44
C VAL A 53 9.06 12.35 7.41
N ILE A 54 8.69 13.54 6.93
CA ILE A 54 8.56 14.74 7.78
C ILE A 54 7.11 14.87 8.22
N LEU A 55 6.88 14.89 9.53
CA LEU A 55 5.58 15.10 10.16
C LEU A 55 5.56 16.45 10.85
N VAL A 56 4.69 17.36 10.39
CA VAL A 56 4.52 18.70 10.97
C VAL A 56 3.25 18.76 11.80
N GLY A 57 3.39 19.12 13.07
CA GLY A 57 2.27 19.18 14.03
C GLY A 57 1.84 17.80 14.53
N ASP A 58 0.62 17.74 15.08
CA ASP A 58 0.16 16.61 15.91
C ASP A 58 -1.24 16.11 15.48
N ASN A 59 -1.49 16.07 14.16
CA ASN A 59 -2.76 15.58 13.64
C ASN A 59 -2.83 14.04 13.78
N PRO A 60 -3.76 13.48 14.57
CA PRO A 60 -3.82 12.03 14.85
C PRO A 60 -3.93 11.15 13.59
N ALA A 61 -4.60 11.65 12.54
CA ALA A 61 -4.70 10.93 11.27
C ALA A 61 -3.32 10.83 10.61
N SER A 62 -2.56 11.93 10.58
CA SER A 62 -1.21 11.99 10.02
C SER A 62 -0.26 11.04 10.73
N HIS A 63 -0.32 10.92 12.07
CA HIS A 63 0.49 9.95 12.81
C HIS A 63 0.23 8.51 12.34
N SER A 64 -1.04 8.14 12.15
CA SER A 64 -1.41 6.81 11.68
C SER A 64 -0.91 6.55 10.25
N TYR A 65 -1.02 7.55 9.36
CA TYR A 65 -0.51 7.44 8.00
C TYR A 65 1.01 7.32 7.93
N VAL A 66 1.74 8.15 8.69
CA VAL A 66 3.20 8.12 8.75
C VAL A 66 3.69 6.79 9.31
N LEU A 67 3.10 6.33 10.42
CA LEU A 67 3.43 5.03 11.00
C LEU A 67 3.25 3.88 9.99
N ASN A 68 2.15 3.89 9.24
CA ASN A 68 1.90 2.86 8.22
C ASN A 68 2.90 2.94 7.07
N LYS A 69 3.33 4.13 6.65
CA LYS A 69 4.39 4.31 5.63
C LYS A 69 5.73 3.77 6.10
N THR A 70 6.15 4.14 7.30
CA THR A 70 7.41 3.69 7.91
C THR A 70 7.41 2.17 8.08
N ARG A 71 6.29 1.59 8.55
CA ARG A 71 6.13 0.13 8.65
C ARG A 71 6.21 -0.57 7.30
N ALA A 72 5.50 -0.07 6.29
CA ALA A 72 5.53 -0.65 4.95
C ALA A 72 6.93 -0.60 4.32
N ALA A 73 7.69 0.49 4.53
CA ALA A 73 9.08 0.59 4.09
C ALA A 73 9.99 -0.43 4.80
N ALA A 74 9.87 -0.54 6.12
CA ALA A 74 10.63 -1.53 6.89
C ALA A 74 10.31 -2.97 6.49
N GLU A 75 9.03 -3.28 6.23
CA GLU A 75 8.57 -4.61 5.77
C GLU A 75 9.24 -5.05 4.47
N VAL A 76 9.52 -4.12 3.55
CA VAL A 76 10.17 -4.42 2.25
C VAL A 76 11.70 -4.24 2.30
N GLY A 77 12.27 -4.03 3.49
CA GLY A 77 13.72 -3.88 3.66
C GLY A 77 14.28 -2.50 3.30
N ILE A 78 13.43 -1.47 3.18
CA ILE A 78 13.85 -0.08 3.00
C ILE A 78 14.12 0.54 4.38
N ASN A 79 15.23 1.25 4.52
CA ASN A 79 15.51 2.00 5.75
C ASN A 79 14.56 3.19 5.83
N SER A 80 14.09 3.53 7.02
CA SER A 80 13.14 4.64 7.15
C SER A 80 13.35 5.42 8.44
N GLU A 81 13.13 6.73 8.37
CA GLU A 81 13.12 7.63 9.51
C GLU A 81 11.86 8.51 9.49
N THR A 82 11.47 8.98 10.66
CA THR A 82 10.39 9.96 10.80
C THR A 82 10.92 11.16 11.56
N ILE A 83 10.89 12.32 10.92
CA ILE A 83 11.31 13.60 11.46
C ILE A 83 10.07 14.36 11.89
N VAL A 84 9.90 14.54 13.20
CA VAL A 84 8.76 15.29 13.75
C VAL A 84 9.16 16.75 13.94
N LYS A 85 8.34 17.66 13.41
CA LYS A 85 8.51 19.11 13.51
C LYS A 85 7.26 19.71 14.18
N PRO A 86 7.40 20.79 14.96
CA PRO A 86 6.26 21.46 15.58
C PRO A 86 5.36 22.09 14.51
N ALA A 87 4.07 22.29 14.81
CA ALA A 87 3.14 22.96 13.90
C ALA A 87 3.53 24.42 13.61
N SER A 88 4.35 25.03 14.46
CA SER A 88 4.86 26.40 14.35
C SER A 88 6.13 26.52 13.50
N VAL A 89 6.63 25.42 12.92
CA VAL A 89 7.83 25.44 12.08
C VAL A 89 7.63 26.39 10.89
N SER A 90 8.64 27.18 10.57
CA SER A 90 8.57 28.07 9.41
C SER A 90 8.83 27.30 8.11
N GLU A 91 8.40 27.87 6.98
CA GLU A 91 8.71 27.29 5.67
C GLU A 91 10.23 27.25 5.41
N GLU A 92 10.96 28.29 5.77
CA GLU A 92 12.42 28.35 5.63
C GLU A 92 13.11 27.25 6.45
N GLU A 93 12.64 26.98 7.67
CA GLU A 93 13.16 25.89 8.50
C GLU A 93 12.84 24.50 7.94
N LEU A 94 11.71 24.34 7.23
CA LEU A 94 11.33 23.10 6.56
C LEU A 94 12.12 22.84 5.28
N LEU A 95 12.48 23.87 4.51
CA LEU A 95 13.28 23.71 3.29
C LEU A 95 14.75 23.39 3.58
N ASN A 96 15.23 23.73 4.78
CA ASN A 96 16.60 23.49 5.23
C ASN A 96 16.75 22.26 6.14
N SER A 97 15.74 21.37 6.18
CA SER A 97 15.70 20.19 7.06
C SER A 97 16.36 18.94 6.46
#